data_AF-A0A4Y9R5S0-F1
#
_entry.id   AF-A0A4Y9R5S0-F1
#
_cell.length_a   1.000
_cell.length_b   1.000
_cell.length_c   1.000
_cell.angle_alpha   90.00
_cell.angle_beta   90.00
_cell.angle_gamma   90.00
#
_symmetry.space_group_name_H-M   'P 1'
#
loop_
_entity.id
_entity.type
_entity.pdbx_description
1 polymer ?
#
loop_
_entity_poly.entity_id
_entity_poly.type
_entity_poly.pdbx_seq_one_letter_code
_entity_poly.pdbx_strand_id
1 'polypeptide(L)' 'MIALVVVWAVALVQIGRSGLDATAKALWALIVIVAPFLGVIAWWLIGRPSDRSATGLSGPKL' A
#
# COMPACT_ATOMS: atom_id res chain seq x y z
N MET A 1 -5.99 14.53 6.59
CA MET A 1 -4.53 14.45 6.33
C MET A 1 -3.71 14.50 7.61
N ILE A 2 -3.89 15.52 8.46
CA ILE A 2 -3.12 15.69 9.71
C ILE A 2 -3.26 14.48 10.66
N ALA A 3 -4.46 13.94 10.84
CA ALA A 3 -4.69 12.77 11.71
C ALA A 3 -3.91 11.52 11.28
N LEU A 4 -3.77 11.28 9.97
CA LEU A 4 -2.99 10.14 9.44
C LEU A 4 -1.50 10.29 9.76
N VAL A 5 -0.97 11.49 9.58
CA VAL A 5 0.43 11.81 9.92
C VAL A 5 0.69 11.64 11.41
N VAL A 6 -0.27 12.05 12.26
CA VAL A 6 -0.18 11.89 13.72
C VAL A 6 -0.16 10.41 14.13
N VAL A 7 -1.06 9.58 13.57
CA VAL A 7 -1.06 8.14 13.86
C VAL A 7 0.27 7.49 13.43
N TRP A 8 0.81 7.91 12.28
CA TRP A 8 2.09 7.43 11.78
C TRP A 8 3.26 7.80 12.71
N ALA A 9 3.30 9.05 13.18
CA ALA A 9 4.31 9.53 14.12
C ALA A 9 4.20 8.83 15.48
N VAL A 10 2.98 8.62 15.99
CA VAL A 10 2.74 7.91 17.26
C VAL A 10 3.21 6.45 17.16
N ALA A 11 2.96 5.78 16.04
CA ALA A 11 3.43 4.41 15.82
C ALA A 11 4.96 4.32 15.87
N LEU A 12 5.67 5.22 15.19
CA LEU A 12 7.13 5.28 15.21
C LEU A 12 7.68 5.58 16.62
N VAL A 13 7.03 6.50 17.35
CA VAL A 13 7.40 6.84 18.74
C VAL A 13 7.16 5.67 19.69
N GLN A 14 6.07 4.92 19.54
CA GLN A 14 5.82 3.71 20.35
C GLN A 14 6.85 2.61 20.05
N ILE A 15 7.21 2.39 18.79
CA ILE A 15 8.27 1.46 18.42
C ILE A 15 9.60 1.89 19.05
N GLY A 16 9.96 3.18 18.94
CA GLY A 16 11.19 3.72 19.54
C GLY A 16 11.25 3.67 21.07
N ARG A 17 10.09 3.77 21.74
CA ARG A 17 9.94 3.67 23.20
C ARG A 17 9.82 2.25 23.74
N SER A 18 9.58 1.27 22.86
CA SER A 18 9.51 -0.12 23.27
C SER A 18 10.85 -0.60 23.84
N GLY A 19 10.80 -1.51 24.82
CA GLY A 19 11.99 -2.22 25.33
C GLY A 19 12.50 -3.31 24.38
N LEU A 20 12.12 -3.25 23.10
CA LEU A 20 12.52 -4.22 22.09
C LEU A 20 14.00 -4.07 21.76
N ASP A 21 14.61 -5.22 21.47
CA ASP A 21 15.97 -5.31 20.95
C ASP A 21 16.13 -4.46 19.66
N ALA A 22 17.34 -3.95 19.42
CA ALA A 22 17.61 -2.95 18.37
C ALA A 22 17.20 -3.46 16.98
N THR A 23 17.42 -4.75 16.71
CA THR A 23 17.03 -5.43 15.47
C THR A 23 15.52 -5.46 15.30
N ALA A 24 14.78 -5.73 16.38
CA ALA A 24 13.32 -5.76 16.36
C ALA A 24 12.72 -4.36 16.12
N LYS A 25 13.33 -3.31 16.68
CA LYS A 25 12.97 -1.91 16.37
C LYS A 25 13.16 -1.56 14.90
N ALA A 26 14.30 -1.95 14.32
CA ALA A 26 14.59 -1.69 12.91
C ALA A 26 13.59 -2.38 11.98
N LEU A 27 13.23 -3.64 12.26
CA LEU A 27 12.22 -4.38 11.51
C LEU A 27 10.84 -3.72 11.59
N TRP A 28 10.42 -3.31 12.78
CA TRP A 28 9.13 -2.63 12.97
C TRP A 28 9.07 -1.26 12.28
N ALA A 29 10.16 -0.48 12.34
CA ALA A 29 10.25 0.78 11.61
C ALA A 29 10.12 0.57 10.09
N LEU A 30 10.80 -0.45 9.56
CA LEU A 30 10.72 -0.81 8.14
C LEU A 30 9.29 -1.20 7.74
N ILE A 31 8.60 -2.00 8.55
CA ILE A 31 7.20 -2.40 8.30
C ILE A 31 6.29 -1.17 8.25
N VAL A 32 6.40 -0.25 9.22
CA VAL A 32 5.57 0.97 9.24
C VAL A 32 5.81 1.84 8.01
N ILE A 33 7.07 1.95 7.56
CA ILE A 33 7.43 2.68 6.34
C ILE A 33 6.84 2.03 5.10
N VAL A 34 6.92 0.70 4.97
CA VAL A 34 6.52 -0.02 3.75
C VAL A 34 5.01 -0.24 3.66
N ALA A 35 4.33 -0.45 4.79
CA ALA A 35 2.89 -0.72 4.87
C ALA A 35 1.98 0.21 4.03
N PRO A 36 2.13 1.55 4.03
CA PRO A 36 1.28 2.43 3.22
C PRO A 36 1.45 2.24 1.71
N PHE A 37 2.61 1.74 1.26
CA PHE A 37 2.88 1.53 -0.16
C PHE A 37 2.38 0.18 -0.66
N LEU A 38 2.17 -0.80 0.23
CA LEU A 38 1.67 -2.14 -0.13
C LEU A 38 0.30 -2.08 -0.83
N GLY A 39 -0.58 -1.17 -0.41
CA GLY A 39 -1.89 -1.01 -1.06
C GLY A 39 -1.79 -0.55 -2.52
N VAL A 40 -0.86 0.36 -2.81
CA VAL A 40 -0.59 0.84 -4.17
C VAL A 40 0.03 -0.26 -5.03
N ILE A 41 1.01 -0.98 -4.46
CA ILE A 41 1.67 -2.11 -5.13
C ILE A 41 0.66 -3.22 -5.44
N ALA A 42 -0.20 -3.56 -4.48
CA ALA A 42 -1.25 -4.55 -4.65
C ALA A 42 -2.26 -4.12 -5.73
N TRP A 43 -2.67 -2.85 -5.73
CA TRP A 43 -3.57 -2.33 -6.77
C TRP A 43 -2.93 -2.38 -8.16
N TRP A 44 -1.63 -2.11 -8.28
CA TRP A 44 -0.91 -2.19 -9.55
C TRP A 44 -0.74 -3.64 -10.04
N LEU A 45 -0.58 -4.60 -9.13
CA LEU A 45 -0.46 -6.03 -9.45
C LEU A 45 -1.80 -6.67 -9.83
N ILE A 46 -2.88 -6.35 -9.12
CA ILE A 46 -4.22 -6.95 -9.34
C ILE A 46 -5.02 -6.16 -10.39
N GLY A 47 -4.90 -4.83 -10.42
CA GLY A 47 -5.72 -3.91 -11.19
C GLY A 47 -5.26 -3.71 -12.62
N ARG A 48 -4.88 -4.77 -13.35
CA ARG A 48 -4.86 -4.70 -14.82
C ARG A 48 -6.23 -5.16 -15.33
N PRO A 49 -7.18 -4.25 -15.64
CA PRO A 49 -8.25 -4.63 -16.54
C PRO A 49 -7.55 -5.03 -17.84
N SER A 50 -7.63 -6.31 -18.18
CA SER A 50 -7.33 -6.72 -19.53
C SER A 50 -8.27 -5.93 -20.43
N ASP A 51 -7.73 -5.06 -21.27
CA ASP A 51 -8.49 -4.31 -22.28
C ASP A 51 -9.16 -5.30 -23.24
N ARG A 52 -10.28 -5.89 -22.82
CA ARG A 52 -11.16 -6.72 -23.65
C ARG A 52 -12.14 -5.82 -24.40
N SER A 53 -11.63 -4.72 -24.95
CA SER A 53 -12.39 -3.68 -25.65
C SER A 53 -11.91 -3.44 -27.08
N ALA A 54 -11.30 -4.44 -27.73
CA ALA A 54 -10.82 -4.33 -29.11
C ALA A 54 -11.47 -5.31 -30.11
N THR A 55 -12.57 -6.01 -29.75
CA THR A 55 -13.18 -6.99 -30.68
C THR A 55 -14.71 -7.05 -30.57
N GLY A 56 -15.37 -5.89 -30.48
CA GLY A 56 -16.83 -5.76 -30.50
C GLY A 56 -17.38 -4.84 -31.60
N LEU A 57 -16.54 -4.41 -32.55
CA LEU A 57 -16.93 -3.58 -33.70
C LEU A 57 -16.93 -4.41 -35.00
N SER A 58 -17.96 -5.23 -35.20
CA SER A 58 -18.55 -5.55 -36.53
C SER A 58 -19.63 -6.63 -36.43
N GLY A 59 -20.90 -6.22 -36.44
CA GLY A 59 -22.10 -7.07 -36.59
C GLY A 59 -23.30 -6.20 -36.95
N PRO A 60 -24.19 -6.63 -37.86
CA PRO A 60 -24.66 -5.84 -39.01
C PRO A 60 -25.67 -4.74 -38.68
N LYS A 61 -25.62 -3.67 -39.47
CA LYS A 61 -26.69 -2.68 -39.60
C LYS A 61 -27.82 -3.29 -40.43
N LEU A 62 -28.97 -3.52 -39.79
CA LEU A 62 -30.27 -3.74 -40.43
C LEU A 62 -31.25 -2.74 -39.83
#